data_AF-K0IF79-F1
#
_entry.id   AF-K0IF79-F1
#
_cell.length_a   1.000
_cell.length_b   1.000
_cell.length_c   1.000
_cell.angle_alpha   90.00
_cell.angle_beta   90.00
_cell.angle_gamma   90.00
#
_symmetry.space_group_name_H-M   'P 1'
#
loop_
_entity.id
_entity.type
_entity.pdbx_description
1 polymer ?
#
loop_
_entity_poly.entity_id
_entity_poly.type
_entity_poly.pdbx_seq_one_letter_code
_entity_poly.pdbx_strand_id
1 'polypeptide(L)'
;MAATIIPDWKVSGDWFNVCSCDVPCPCIFAQTPTNGKCEGVLAYHINNGNYGETPLNGLNVLMVGGFKGNIWADEAKDAAAAFFFDERGNEKQREALQMIFLGKAGASWQNLQGSSEIFGESSLSLSSLR
;
A
#
# COMPACT_ATOMS: atom_id res chain seq x y z
N MET A 1 23.02 13.49 11.84
CA MET A 1 22.00 12.54 11.32
C MET A 1 22.15 12.53 9.82
N ALA A 2 22.57 11.40 9.23
CA ALA A 2 22.73 11.32 7.77
C ALA A 2 21.34 11.40 7.13
N ALA A 3 21.17 12.31 6.17
CA ALA A 3 19.99 12.29 5.32
C ALA A 3 19.98 10.94 4.59
N THR A 4 18.96 10.12 4.83
CA THR A 4 18.75 8.91 4.04
C THR A 4 18.42 9.39 2.63
N ILE A 5 19.36 9.24 1.70
CA ILE A 5 19.12 9.51 0.29
C ILE A 5 18.17 8.42 -0.18
N ILE A 6 16.91 8.79 -0.40
CA ILE A 6 15.90 7.91 -0.99
C ILE A 6 16.22 7.85 -2.49
N PRO A 7 16.66 6.70 -3.04
CA PRO A 7 16.84 6.56 -4.48
C PRO A 7 15.50 6.66 -5.21
N ASP A 8 15.57 6.99 -6.50
CA ASP A 8 14.40 6.94 -7.37
C ASP A 8 13.82 5.51 -7.38
N TRP A 9 12.50 5.43 -7.27
CA TRP A 9 11.82 4.15 -7.17
C TRP A 9 10.47 4.18 -7.87
N LYS A 10 10.05 2.99 -8.30
CA LYS A 10 8.79 2.78 -9.00
C LYS A 10 8.30 1.37 -8.72
N VAL A 11 7.01 1.22 -8.46
CA VAL A 11 6.38 -0.08 -8.30
C VAL A 11 5.04 -0.08 -9.01
N SER A 12 4.74 -1.15 -9.72
CA SER A 12 3.47 -1.42 -10.38
C SER A 12 3.12 -2.89 -10.22
N GLY A 13 1.85 -3.16 -10.00
CA GLY A 13 1.42 -4.48 -9.60
C GLY A 13 -0.07 -4.55 -9.37
N ASP A 14 -0.52 -5.78 -9.10
CA ASP A 14 -1.90 -6.05 -8.78
C ASP A 14 -2.09 -5.95 -7.27
N TRP A 15 -3.22 -5.40 -6.87
CA TRP A 15 -3.58 -5.30 -5.46
C TRP A 15 -4.97 -5.87 -5.24
N PHE A 16 -5.16 -6.46 -4.07
CA PHE A 16 -6.41 -7.05 -3.66
C PHE A 16 -6.66 -6.69 -2.21
N ASN A 17 -7.78 -6.04 -1.91
CA ASN A 17 -8.18 -5.72 -0.56
C ASN A 17 -9.53 -6.36 -0.20
N VAL A 18 -9.62 -6.83 1.04
CA VAL A 18 -10.87 -7.26 1.65
C VAL A 18 -10.97 -6.63 3.02
N CYS A 19 -12.15 -6.13 3.35
CA CYS A 19 -12.45 -5.45 4.61
C CYS A 19 -13.67 -6.14 5.26
N SER A 20 -13.86 -5.95 6.56
CA SER A 20 -15.03 -6.46 7.30
C SER A 20 -16.36 -5.74 7.00
N CYS A 21 -16.40 -4.90 5.96
CA CYS A 21 -17.61 -4.19 5.54
C CYS A 21 -18.44 -5.03 4.55
N ASP A 22 -19.70 -4.63 4.36
CA ASP A 22 -20.52 -5.15 3.27
C ASP A 22 -19.91 -4.79 1.92
N VAL A 23 -20.15 -5.64 0.92
CA VAL A 23 -19.62 -5.46 -0.44
C VAL A 23 -20.64 -4.69 -1.30
N PRO A 24 -20.22 -3.63 -2.02
CA PRO A 24 -18.86 -3.10 -2.14
C PRO A 24 -18.41 -2.28 -0.91
N CYS A 25 -17.13 -2.39 -0.52
CA CYS A 25 -16.58 -1.74 0.68
C CYS A 25 -16.76 -0.20 0.60
N PRO A 26 -17.55 0.44 1.49
CA PRO A 26 -17.90 1.86 1.35
C PRO A 26 -16.71 2.83 1.32
N CYS A 27 -15.58 2.46 1.93
CA CYS A 27 -14.38 3.30 1.99
C CYS A 27 -13.80 3.65 0.62
N ILE A 28 -14.02 2.81 -0.40
CA ILE A 28 -13.56 3.08 -1.78
C ILE A 28 -14.33 4.24 -2.43
N PHE A 29 -15.53 4.55 -1.92
CA PHE A 29 -16.39 5.64 -2.39
C PHE A 29 -16.37 6.85 -1.45
N ALA A 30 -15.28 7.02 -0.70
CA ALA A 30 -15.16 8.07 0.29
C ALA A 30 -16.21 8.03 1.42
N GLN A 31 -16.75 6.85 1.74
CA GLN A 31 -17.77 6.68 2.78
C GLN A 31 -17.22 5.99 4.03
N THR A 32 -17.95 6.15 5.14
CA THR A 32 -17.67 5.50 6.43
C THR A 32 -17.79 3.97 6.32
N PRO A 33 -16.95 3.19 7.04
CA PRO A 33 -17.10 1.73 7.12
C PRO A 33 -18.50 1.32 7.61
N THR A 34 -19.07 0.23 7.06
CA THR A 34 -20.44 -0.23 7.35
C THR A 34 -20.76 -0.31 8.84
N ASN A 35 -19.84 -0.88 9.63
CA ASN A 35 -20.01 -1.09 11.07
C ASN A 35 -19.25 -0.05 11.91
N GLY A 36 -18.88 1.10 11.33
CA GLY A 36 -18.07 2.13 11.99
C GLY A 36 -16.62 1.69 12.28
N LYS A 37 -16.21 0.52 11.81
CA LYS A 37 -14.83 0.01 11.87
C LYS A 37 -14.48 -0.71 10.58
N CYS A 38 -13.19 -0.68 10.23
CA CYS A 38 -12.62 -1.44 9.14
C CYS A 38 -11.55 -2.37 9.72
N GLU A 39 -11.69 -3.67 9.47
CA GLU A 39 -10.66 -4.67 9.73
C GLU A 39 -10.41 -5.36 8.40
N GLY A 40 -9.20 -5.24 7.87
CA GLY A 40 -8.95 -5.61 6.49
C GLY A 40 -7.55 -6.12 6.23
N VAL A 41 -7.46 -6.78 5.08
CA VAL A 41 -6.22 -7.30 4.53
C VAL A 41 -6.06 -6.70 3.13
N LEU A 42 -4.85 -6.26 2.81
CA LEU A 42 -4.45 -5.82 1.48
C LEU A 42 -3.25 -6.65 1.05
N ALA A 43 -3.40 -7.40 -0.02
CA ALA A 43 -2.30 -8.09 -0.70
C ALA A 43 -1.87 -7.27 -1.92
N TYR A 44 -0.57 -7.13 -2.13
CA TYR A 44 0.01 -6.47 -3.30
C TYR A 44 1.04 -7.40 -3.93
N HIS A 45 0.87 -7.70 -5.22
CA HIS A 45 1.83 -8.47 -6.01
C HIS A 45 2.57 -7.52 -6.96
N ILE A 46 3.89 -7.42 -6.83
CA ILE A 46 4.69 -6.52 -7.66
C ILE A 46 4.98 -7.19 -9.00
N ASN A 47 4.31 -6.75 -10.06
CA ASN A 47 4.60 -7.20 -11.43
C ASN A 47 5.91 -6.60 -11.94
N ASN A 48 6.09 -5.29 -11.75
CA ASN A 48 7.30 -4.57 -12.15
C ASN A 48 7.61 -3.46 -11.15
N GLY A 49 8.84 -3.43 -10.62
CA GLY A 49 9.30 -2.38 -9.73
C GLY A 49 10.78 -2.43 -9.40
N ASN A 50 11.31 -1.27 -9.04
CA ASN A 50 12.70 -1.07 -8.65
C ASN A 50 12.80 0.01 -7.56
N TYR A 51 13.82 -0.12 -6.73
CA TYR A 51 14.25 0.89 -5.76
C TYR A 51 15.74 1.17 -5.98
N GLY A 52 16.03 2.25 -6.71
CA GLY A 52 17.34 2.46 -7.34
C GLY A 52 17.69 1.28 -8.26
N GLU A 53 18.79 0.60 -7.94
CA GLU A 53 19.27 -0.59 -8.66
C GLU A 53 18.70 -1.92 -8.11
N THR A 54 17.87 -1.88 -7.06
CA THR A 54 17.31 -3.08 -6.44
C THR A 54 16.00 -3.49 -7.13
N PRO A 55 15.94 -4.63 -7.84
CA PRO A 55 14.70 -5.08 -8.48
C PRO A 55 13.74 -5.65 -7.43
N LEU A 56 12.44 -5.39 -7.60
CA LEU A 56 11.37 -5.84 -6.69
C LEU A 56 10.33 -6.75 -7.37
N ASN A 57 10.56 -7.10 -8.64
CA ASN A 57 9.65 -7.89 -9.46
C ASN A 57 9.34 -9.26 -8.82
N GLY A 58 8.08 -9.65 -8.86
CA GLY A 58 7.57 -10.93 -8.37
C GLY A 58 7.46 -11.05 -6.85
N LEU A 59 7.83 -10.02 -6.08
CA LEU A 59 7.68 -10.00 -4.63
C LEU A 59 6.27 -9.60 -4.21
N ASN A 60 5.85 -10.11 -3.06
CA ASN A 60 4.55 -9.81 -2.47
C ASN A 60 4.69 -8.96 -1.20
N VAL A 61 3.67 -8.14 -0.95
CA VAL A 61 3.49 -7.43 0.31
C VAL A 61 2.07 -7.66 0.80
N LEU A 62 1.93 -7.96 2.08
CA LEU A 62 0.64 -8.11 2.73
C LEU A 62 0.54 -7.09 3.86
N MET A 63 -0.53 -6.32 3.88
CA MET A 63 -0.93 -5.48 5.00
C MET A 63 -2.11 -6.13 5.69
N VAL A 64 -2.05 -6.23 7.00
CA VAL A 64 -3.20 -6.58 7.85
C VAL A 64 -3.38 -5.44 8.83
N GLY A 65 -4.57 -4.85 8.87
CA GLY A 65 -4.78 -3.71 9.73
C GLY A 65 -6.24 -3.36 9.94
N GLY A 66 -6.46 -2.34 10.73
CA GLY A 66 -7.78 -1.82 10.98
C GLY A 66 -7.79 -0.46 11.64
N PHE A 67 -8.96 0.14 11.64
CA PHE A 67 -9.25 1.42 12.26
C PHE A 67 -10.76 1.50 12.61
N LYS A 68 -11.12 2.46 13.45
CA LYS A 68 -12.51 2.80 13.78
C LYS A 68 -12.81 4.23 13.32
N GLY A 69 -14.01 4.51 12.85
CA GLY A 69 -14.43 5.83 12.38
C GLY A 69 -14.16 6.08 10.90
N ASN A 70 -14.46 7.31 10.46
CA ASN A 70 -14.34 7.71 9.06
C ASN A 70 -12.96 8.32 8.75
N ILE A 71 -12.18 7.65 7.89
CA ILE A 71 -10.87 8.13 7.43
C ILE A 71 -10.96 9.41 6.57
N TRP A 72 -12.12 9.67 5.96
CA TRP A 72 -12.34 10.84 5.09
C TRP A 72 -12.76 12.09 5.86
N ALA A 73 -13.20 11.92 7.11
CA ALA A 73 -13.61 13.01 8.00
C ALA A 73 -12.60 13.26 9.14
N ASP A 74 -11.41 12.66 9.08
CA ASP A 74 -10.40 12.71 10.15
C ASP A 74 -10.91 12.20 11.51
N GLU A 75 -11.85 11.25 11.48
CA GLU A 75 -12.44 10.64 12.67
C GLU A 75 -11.84 9.27 12.99
N ALA A 76 -10.81 8.88 12.24
CA ALA A 76 -10.17 7.58 12.36
C ALA A 76 -9.41 7.45 13.69
N LYS A 77 -9.72 6.41 14.45
CA LYS A 77 -9.14 6.07 15.75
C LYS A 77 -8.66 4.62 15.76
N ASP A 78 -7.77 4.32 16.70
CA ASP A 78 -7.21 2.97 16.90
C ASP A 78 -6.61 2.36 15.61
N ALA A 79 -6.04 3.21 14.75
CA ALA A 79 -5.45 2.76 13.51
C ALA A 79 -4.19 1.93 13.79
N ALA A 80 -4.19 0.68 13.36
CA ALA A 80 -3.05 -0.23 13.47
C ALA A 80 -2.89 -1.02 12.17
N ALA A 81 -1.65 -1.20 11.73
CA ALA A 81 -1.32 -1.99 10.56
C ALA A 81 -0.03 -2.77 10.77
N ALA A 82 -0.02 -4.03 10.35
CA ALA A 82 1.14 -4.90 10.27
C ALA A 82 1.45 -5.18 8.79
N PHE A 83 2.74 -5.11 8.44
CA PHE A 83 3.23 -5.41 7.11
C PHE A 83 4.04 -6.69 7.12
N PHE A 84 3.71 -7.58 6.19
CA PHE A 84 4.45 -8.80 5.93
C PHE A 84 5.06 -8.68 4.54
N PHE A 85 6.34 -9.00 4.46
CA PHE A 85 7.11 -8.94 3.23
C PHE A 85 7.48 -10.35 2.81
N ASP A 86 7.48 -10.59 1.51
CA ASP A 86 7.84 -11.88 0.93
C ASP A 86 9.22 -12.37 1.41
N GLU A 87 9.27 -13.61 1.89
CA GLU A 87 10.51 -14.23 2.36
C GLU A 87 11.52 -14.44 1.23
N ARG A 88 11.07 -14.55 -0.01
CA ARG A 88 11.94 -14.69 -1.20
C ARG A 88 12.78 -13.44 -1.45
N GLY A 89 12.42 -12.30 -0.87
CA GLY A 89 13.19 -11.05 -0.96
C GLY A 89 14.46 -11.11 -0.09
N ASN A 90 15.60 -10.75 -0.69
CA ASN A 90 16.85 -10.58 0.04
C ASN A 90 16.82 -9.33 0.95
N GLU A 91 17.87 -9.12 1.73
CA GLU A 91 17.95 -8.01 2.70
C GLU A 91 17.73 -6.62 2.06
N LYS A 92 18.38 -6.35 0.92
CA LYS A 92 18.22 -5.07 0.20
C LYS A 92 16.80 -4.88 -0.32
N GLN A 93 16.19 -5.95 -0.85
CA GLN A 93 14.81 -5.93 -1.32
C GLN A 93 13.84 -5.70 -0.16
N ARG A 94 14.07 -6.35 0.99
CA ARG A 94 13.26 -6.17 2.19
C ARG A 94 13.33 -4.75 2.72
N GLU A 95 14.52 -4.17 2.77
CA GLU A 95 14.71 -2.76 3.15
C GLU A 95 13.98 -1.83 2.18
N ALA A 96 14.13 -2.05 0.87
CA ALA A 96 13.42 -1.29 -0.15
C ALA A 96 11.88 -1.38 0.00
N LEU A 97 11.33 -2.59 0.21
CA LEU A 97 9.91 -2.79 0.44
C LEU A 97 9.45 -2.07 1.72
N GLN A 98 10.23 -2.12 2.80
CA GLN A 98 9.91 -1.37 4.02
C GLN A 98 9.94 0.13 3.78
N MET A 99 10.91 0.64 3.01
CA MET A 99 11.00 2.05 2.69
C MET A 99 9.79 2.52 1.88
N ILE A 100 9.37 1.74 0.89
CA ILE A 100 8.22 2.06 0.03
C ILE A 100 6.90 1.90 0.80
N PHE A 101 6.60 0.70 1.29
CA PHE A 101 5.27 0.38 1.83
C PHE A 101 5.03 0.94 3.23
N LEU A 102 6.05 1.29 4.01
CA LEU A 102 5.85 2.03 5.26
C LEU A 102 5.81 3.56 5.06
N GLY A 103 5.86 4.03 3.79
CA GLY A 103 5.81 5.45 3.44
C GLY A 103 7.08 6.25 3.74
N LYS A 104 8.17 5.59 4.16
CA LYS A 104 9.46 6.25 4.46
C LYS A 104 10.16 6.79 3.20
N ALA A 105 9.82 6.26 2.02
CA ALA A 105 10.31 6.70 0.73
C ALA A 105 9.44 7.79 0.07
N GLY A 106 8.53 8.41 0.83
CA GLY A 106 7.59 9.42 0.32
C GLY A 106 6.33 8.84 -0.35
N ALA A 107 6.12 7.52 -0.27
CA ALA A 107 4.87 6.90 -0.71
C ALA A 107 3.74 7.23 0.29
N SER A 108 2.57 7.68 -0.19
CA SER A 108 1.35 7.70 0.61
C SER A 108 0.49 6.49 0.26
N TRP A 109 -0.30 5.99 1.22
CA TRP A 109 -1.27 4.90 0.97
C TRP A 109 -2.24 5.19 -0.17
N GLN A 110 -2.62 6.45 -0.32
CA GLN A 110 -3.48 6.94 -1.39
C GLN A 110 -2.79 6.81 -2.76
N ASN A 111 -1.46 6.98 -2.81
CA ASN A 111 -0.68 6.82 -4.03
C ASN A 111 -0.45 5.33 -4.38
N LEU A 112 -0.36 4.44 -3.39
CA LEU A 112 -0.23 2.99 -3.61
C LEU A 112 -1.54 2.33 -4.06
N GLN A 113 -2.69 2.91 -3.68
CA GLN A 113 -4.02 2.40 -4.00
C GLN A 113 -4.62 3.01 -5.27
N GLY A 114 -3.79 3.53 -6.18
CA GLY A 114 -4.14 3.95 -7.55
C GLY A 114 -5.62 4.23 -7.78
N SER A 115 -6.02 5.49 -7.61
CA SER A 115 -7.33 6.06 -7.91
C SER A 115 -8.22 5.23 -8.86
N SER A 116 -9.30 4.68 -8.31
CA SER A 116 -10.63 4.62 -8.94
C SER A 116 -10.72 4.12 -10.39
N GLU A 117 -10.25 2.91 -10.69
CA GLU A 117 -10.81 2.14 -11.81
C GLU A 117 -11.32 0.79 -11.28
N ILE A 118 -12.64 0.68 -11.30
CA ILE A 118 -13.47 -0.22 -10.50
C ILE A 118 -13.37 -1.71 -10.91
N PHE A 119 -12.65 -2.06 -11.98
CA PHE A 119 -12.40 -3.45 -12.37
C PHE A 119 -11.15 -3.52 -13.25
N GLY A 120 -10.19 -4.35 -12.87
CA GLY A 120 -9.17 -4.88 -13.78
C GLY A 120 -8.08 -3.90 -14.21
N GLU A 121 -6.84 -4.34 -14.04
CA GLU A 121 -5.75 -4.14 -15.00
C GLU A 121 -5.66 -2.73 -15.63
N SER A 122 -5.07 -1.79 -14.90
CA SER A 122 -4.41 -0.66 -15.55
C SER A 122 -3.11 -0.32 -14.83
N SER A 123 -2.02 -0.68 -15.51
CA SER A 123 -0.65 -0.34 -15.17
C SER A 123 -0.48 1.17 -15.06
N LEU A 124 -0.42 1.71 -13.84
CA LEU A 124 0.01 3.09 -13.65
C LEU A 124 1.37 3.15 -12.94
N SER A 125 2.31 3.62 -13.75
CA SER A 125 3.70 3.94 -13.47
C SER A 125 3.78 5.14 -12.52
N LEU A 126 4.11 4.92 -11.26
CA LEU A 126 4.42 6.00 -10.31
C LEU A 126 5.94 6.12 -10.13
N SER A 127 6.53 7.13 -10.77
CA SER A 127 7.89 7.63 -10.49
C SER A 127 7.81 8.70 -9.41
N SER A 128 8.75 8.71 -8.46
CA SER A 128 8.91 9.81 -7.50
C SER A 128 9.29 11.09 -8.24
N LEU A 129 8.30 11.85 -8.72
CA LEU A 129 8.51 13.18 -9.24
C LEU A 129 8.69 14.15 -8.07
N ARG A 130 9.81 14.88 -8.15
CA ARG A 130 10.31 15.91 -7.23
C ARG A 130 9.25 16.84 -6.66
#